data_AF-A0A2D9DI20-F1
#
_entry.id   AF-A0A2D9DI20-F1
#
_cell.length_a   1.000
_cell.length_b   1.000
_cell.length_c   1.000
_cell.angle_alpha   90.00
_cell.angle_beta   90.00
_cell.angle_gamma   90.00
#
_symmetry.space_group_name_H-M   'P 1'
#
loop_
_entity.id
_entity.type
_entity.pdbx_description
1 polymer ?
#
loop_
_entity_poly.entity_id
_entity_poly.type
_entity_poly.pdbx_seq_one_letter_code
_entity_poly.pdbx_strand_id
1 'polypeptide(L)'
;MAQNKIVKVKRVINYYQLDFRFIDKYTFQDLFNTITVLGKTRAKIRYQRFGDKFVFIQGIQNENKFLKAKMRCVRKDLLPELMNTNTDETKGIDAKEEEGLVETTHFIIDYRRDKIILGIEYNHYGSKITDLVNYIQRIGVSKNILENVGFKPIVKDDLQKLKKRINRFSEFIVKVHKDNVSKIKKMDEKIWQALDTSLDNFNSDYATIILKFDYKQRTETPQIESSVFNLINYFIKHQKGKYLFNKLSMRAEDEEQNNLLENFDLLIEKVNSEIKVQRKPKYRTLVSEDMFEKMTRELNGTNFR
;
A
#
# COMPACT_ATOMS: atom_id res chain seq x y z
N MET A 1 -21.50 34.99 7.35
CA MET A 1 -20.66 34.04 6.59
C MET A 1 -19.88 33.21 7.59
N ALA A 2 -20.19 31.92 7.75
CA ALA A 2 -19.45 31.07 8.69
C ALA A 2 -18.00 30.93 8.21
N GLN A 3 -17.04 31.36 9.04
CA GLN A 3 -15.62 31.07 8.82
C GLN A 3 -15.48 29.55 8.62
N ASN A 4 -15.11 29.14 7.40
CA ASN A 4 -14.88 27.74 7.06
C ASN A 4 -13.77 27.19 7.96
N LYS A 5 -14.16 26.55 9.06
CA LYS A 5 -13.23 25.92 10.00
C LYS A 5 -12.49 24.83 9.23
N ILE A 6 -11.21 25.06 8.96
CA ILE A 6 -10.36 24.11 8.24
C ILE A 6 -10.26 22.84 9.09
N VAL A 7 -10.75 21.72 8.56
CA VAL A 7 -10.65 20.41 9.22
C VAL A 7 -9.36 19.74 8.76
N LYS A 8 -8.45 19.44 9.69
CA LYS A 8 -7.23 18.66 9.42
C LYS A 8 -7.48 17.18 9.72
N VAL A 9 -6.99 16.30 8.86
CA VAL A 9 -7.11 14.84 9.00
C VAL A 9 -5.76 14.18 8.76
N LYS A 10 -5.48 13.07 9.45
CA LYS A 10 -4.30 12.24 9.18
C LYS A 10 -4.48 11.45 7.88
N ARG A 11 -3.39 11.29 7.12
CA ARG A 11 -3.30 10.46 5.92
C ARG A 11 -1.97 9.74 5.88
N VAL A 12 -2.00 8.52 5.35
CA VAL A 12 -0.83 7.67 5.16
C VAL A 12 -0.42 7.72 3.69
N ILE A 13 0.86 7.94 3.42
CA ILE A 13 1.46 7.86 2.09
C ILE A 13 2.28 6.59 2.01
N ASN A 14 1.99 5.72 1.06
CA ASN A 14 2.79 4.52 0.80
C ASN A 14 3.78 4.78 -0.32
N TYR A 15 4.98 4.22 -0.20
CA TYR A 15 6.03 4.38 -1.20
C TYR A 15 6.28 3.10 -2.00
N TYR A 16 6.47 3.27 -3.31
CA TYR A 16 6.76 2.19 -4.25
C TYR A 16 7.85 2.62 -5.22
N GLN A 17 8.71 1.69 -5.63
CA GLN A 17 9.53 1.86 -6.82
C GLN A 17 8.74 1.38 -8.03
N LEU A 18 8.64 2.22 -9.06
CA LEU A 18 8.07 1.86 -10.36
C LEU A 18 9.17 1.36 -11.28
N ASP A 19 8.84 0.35 -12.09
CA ASP A 19 9.74 -0.28 -13.05
C ASP A 19 9.05 -0.27 -14.42
N PHE A 20 9.58 0.51 -15.37
CA PHE A 20 8.96 0.70 -16.68
C PHE A 20 9.83 0.04 -17.76
N ARG A 21 9.22 -0.70 -18.67
CA ARG A 21 9.83 -1.14 -19.92
C ARG A 21 9.17 -0.41 -21.07
N PHE A 22 9.88 0.57 -21.60
CA PHE A 22 9.46 1.34 -22.76
C PHE A 22 9.88 0.63 -24.04
N ILE A 23 9.10 0.85 -25.10
CA ILE A 23 9.55 0.53 -26.46
C ILE A 23 10.65 1.55 -26.83
N ASP A 24 11.75 1.11 -27.43
CA ASP A 24 13.06 1.79 -27.59
C ASP A 24 13.06 3.31 -27.88
N LYS A 25 12.00 3.86 -28.47
CA LYS A 25 11.88 5.28 -28.82
C LYS A 25 11.15 6.16 -27.80
N TYR A 26 10.57 5.56 -26.75
CA TYR A 26 9.72 6.27 -25.81
C TYR A 26 10.33 6.38 -24.42
N THR A 27 9.92 7.43 -23.73
CA THR A 27 10.37 7.75 -22.38
C THR A 27 9.19 7.89 -21.42
N PHE A 28 9.52 7.98 -20.13
CA PHE A 28 8.55 8.32 -19.08
C PHE A 28 7.81 9.64 -19.38
N GLN A 29 8.51 10.61 -19.97
CA GLN A 29 7.92 11.90 -20.31
C GLN A 29 6.89 11.77 -21.44
N ASP A 30 7.16 10.95 -22.46
CA ASP A 30 6.23 10.73 -23.59
C ASP A 30 4.93 10.07 -23.14
N LEU A 31 5.04 9.09 -22.25
CA LEU A 31 3.90 8.43 -21.61
C LEU A 31 3.01 9.43 -20.89
N PHE A 32 3.58 10.26 -20.01
CA PHE A 32 2.78 11.19 -19.21
C PHE A 32 2.33 12.43 -19.99
N ASN A 33 3.04 12.84 -21.03
CA ASN A 33 2.54 13.81 -22.02
C ASN A 33 1.28 13.25 -22.71
N THR A 34 1.32 11.98 -23.12
CA THR A 34 0.16 11.30 -23.73
C THR A 34 -1.02 11.25 -22.76
N ILE A 35 -0.81 10.82 -21.51
CA ILE A 35 -1.87 10.79 -20.49
C ILE A 35 -2.40 12.22 -20.22
N THR A 36 -1.53 13.23 -20.22
CA THR A 36 -1.91 14.64 -20.06
C THR A 36 -2.80 15.12 -21.20
N VAL A 37 -2.45 14.80 -22.44
CA VAL A 37 -3.27 15.13 -23.62
C VAL A 37 -4.65 14.47 -23.51
N LEU A 38 -4.71 13.18 -23.17
CA LEU A 38 -6.00 12.47 -22.94
C LEU A 38 -6.81 13.13 -21.81
N GLY A 39 -6.13 13.62 -20.77
CA GLY A 39 -6.73 14.40 -19.69
C GLY A 39 -7.34 15.73 -20.16
N LYS A 40 -6.63 16.47 -21.01
CA LYS A 40 -7.07 17.77 -21.54
C LYS A 40 -8.20 17.64 -22.56
N THR A 41 -8.08 16.68 -23.49
CA THR A 41 -9.07 16.44 -24.56
C THR A 41 -10.31 15.68 -24.11
N ARG A 42 -10.32 15.17 -22.86
CA ARG A 42 -11.39 14.32 -22.32
C ARG A 42 -11.67 13.09 -23.17
N ALA A 43 -10.64 12.55 -23.83
CA ALA A 43 -10.76 11.39 -24.70
C ALA A 43 -11.40 10.19 -23.98
N LYS A 44 -12.37 9.52 -24.62
CA LYS A 44 -13.13 8.39 -24.01
C LYS A 44 -12.21 7.27 -23.51
N ILE A 45 -11.13 6.97 -24.23
CA ILE A 45 -10.13 5.95 -23.84
C ILE A 45 -9.47 6.23 -22.48
N ARG A 46 -9.51 7.45 -21.96
CA ARG A 46 -8.97 7.75 -20.63
C ARG A 46 -9.80 7.15 -19.50
N TYR A 47 -11.04 6.74 -19.74
CA TYR A 47 -11.88 6.12 -18.71
C TYR A 47 -11.72 4.61 -18.80
N GLN A 48 -11.01 4.02 -17.85
CA GLN A 48 -10.73 2.59 -17.82
C GLN A 48 -11.64 1.90 -16.82
N ARG A 49 -12.35 0.84 -17.24
CA ARG A 49 -13.19 0.04 -16.34
C ARG A 49 -12.37 -1.05 -15.66
N PHE A 50 -12.41 -1.09 -14.33
CA PHE A 50 -11.83 -2.13 -13.48
C PHE A 50 -12.92 -2.63 -12.52
N GLY A 51 -13.55 -3.77 -12.84
CA GLY A 51 -14.70 -4.26 -12.09
C GLY A 51 -15.92 -3.33 -12.23
N ASP A 52 -16.43 -2.88 -11.09
CA ASP A 52 -17.59 -1.99 -10.91
C ASP A 52 -17.27 -0.49 -10.98
N LYS A 53 -15.98 -0.15 -11.10
CA LYS A 53 -15.51 1.25 -11.09
C LYS A 53 -14.84 1.66 -12.40
N PHE A 54 -15.01 2.93 -12.72
CA PHE A 54 -14.22 3.63 -13.73
C PHE A 54 -13.06 4.35 -13.06
N VAL A 55 -11.86 4.22 -13.63
CA VAL A 55 -10.68 4.94 -13.15
C VAL A 55 -10.02 5.76 -14.25
N PHE A 56 -9.47 6.90 -13.85
CA PHE A 56 -8.72 7.78 -14.74
C PHE A 56 -7.82 8.74 -13.95
N ILE A 57 -6.78 9.24 -14.62
CA ILE A 57 -5.87 10.24 -14.05
C ILE A 57 -6.35 11.66 -14.44
N GLN A 58 -6.32 12.59 -13.49
CA GLN A 58 -6.74 13.98 -13.67
C GLN A 58 -5.78 14.94 -12.94
N GLY A 59 -5.67 16.17 -13.46
CA GLY A 59 -4.97 17.26 -12.78
C GLY A 59 -3.47 17.02 -12.68
N ILE A 60 -2.87 16.58 -13.79
CA ILE A 60 -1.45 16.29 -13.89
C ILE A 60 -0.70 17.62 -13.89
N GLN A 61 0.22 17.75 -12.94
CA GLN A 61 1.22 18.81 -12.86
C GLN A 61 2.58 18.13 -12.93
N ASN A 62 3.46 18.63 -13.79
CA ASN A 62 4.79 18.07 -13.94
C ASN A 62 5.83 19.19 -13.89
N GLU A 63 6.47 19.33 -12.73
CA GLU A 63 7.39 20.42 -12.42
C GLU A 63 8.58 19.85 -11.63
N ASN A 64 9.80 20.30 -11.93
CA ASN A 64 11.02 19.86 -11.23
C ASN A 64 11.20 18.33 -11.17
N LYS A 65 10.76 17.62 -12.22
CA LYS A 65 10.71 16.14 -12.30
C LYS A 65 9.91 15.49 -11.16
N PHE A 66 8.91 16.21 -10.64
CA PHE A 66 7.82 15.65 -9.85
C PHE A 66 6.55 15.68 -10.66
N LEU A 67 5.97 14.50 -10.88
CA LEU A 67 4.64 14.38 -11.45
C LEU A 67 3.62 14.24 -10.33
N LYS A 68 2.79 15.25 -10.15
CA LYS A 68 1.69 15.28 -9.17
C LYS A 68 0.37 15.09 -9.91
N ALA A 69 -0.46 14.17 -9.44
CA ALA A 69 -1.75 13.94 -10.09
C ALA A 69 -2.75 13.27 -9.15
N LYS A 70 -4.01 13.25 -9.60
CA LYS A 70 -5.13 12.62 -8.91
C LYS A 70 -5.59 11.43 -9.71
N MET A 71 -5.71 10.29 -9.07
CA MET A 71 -6.44 9.16 -9.61
C MET A 71 -7.89 9.24 -9.12
N ARG A 72 -8.82 9.33 -10.06
CA ARG A 72 -10.26 9.33 -9.78
C ARG A 72 -10.78 7.92 -9.95
N CYS A 73 -11.56 7.48 -8.99
CA CYS A 73 -12.39 6.28 -9.06
C CYS A 73 -13.85 6.73 -9.03
N VAL A 74 -14.63 6.40 -10.06
CA VAL A 74 -16.05 6.73 -10.16
C VAL A 74 -16.85 5.44 -10.13
N ARG A 75 -17.78 5.34 -9.18
CA ARG A 75 -18.78 4.28 -9.11
C ARG A 75 -20.11 4.83 -9.60
N LYS A 76 -20.64 4.21 -10.64
CA LYS A 76 -21.94 4.55 -11.23
C LYS A 76 -23.03 3.54 -10.84
N ASP A 77 -22.61 2.31 -10.60
CA ASP A 77 -23.49 1.20 -10.30
C ASP A 77 -23.59 0.99 -8.77
N LEU A 78 -24.77 0.60 -8.28
CA LEU A 78 -25.04 0.29 -6.87
C LEU A 78 -24.71 1.44 -5.90
N LEU A 79 -25.35 2.60 -6.13
CA LEU A 79 -25.23 3.74 -5.23
C LEU A 79 -25.88 3.44 -3.86
N PRO A 80 -25.25 3.86 -2.75
CA PRO A 80 -25.85 3.74 -1.42
C PRO A 80 -27.08 4.64 -1.30
N GLU A 81 -28.01 4.29 -0.42
CA GLU A 81 -29.13 5.15 -0.05
C GLU A 81 -28.71 6.25 0.93
N LEU A 82 -29.50 7.33 0.96
CA LEU A 82 -29.46 8.36 1.99
C LEU A 82 -30.51 8.03 3.06
N MET A 83 -30.14 8.14 4.33
CA MET A 83 -31.07 7.98 5.45
C MET A 83 -31.26 9.32 6.16
N ASN A 84 -32.52 9.69 6.41
CA ASN A 84 -32.85 10.80 7.31
C ASN A 84 -32.87 10.28 8.75
N THR A 85 -31.87 10.63 9.56
CA THR A 85 -31.74 10.14 10.94
C THR A 85 -32.78 10.70 11.92
N ASN A 86 -33.64 11.63 11.48
CA ASN A 86 -34.75 12.14 12.29
C ASN A 86 -36.08 11.44 11.98
N THR A 87 -36.24 10.89 10.76
CA THR A 87 -37.48 10.21 10.33
C THR A 87 -37.29 8.71 10.10
N ASP A 88 -36.04 8.22 10.13
CA ASP A 88 -35.62 6.87 9.78
C ASP A 88 -36.01 6.41 8.37
N GLU A 89 -36.40 7.36 7.50
CA GLU A 89 -36.73 7.09 6.11
C GLU A 89 -35.46 7.07 5.24
N THR A 90 -35.39 6.09 4.34
CA THR A 90 -34.35 6.01 3.32
C THR A 90 -34.84 6.54 1.98
N LYS A 91 -33.92 7.09 1.20
CA LYS A 91 -34.15 7.48 -0.19
C LYS A 91 -32.93 7.20 -1.05
N GLY A 92 -33.16 6.77 -2.30
CA GLY A 92 -32.09 6.61 -3.27
C GLY A 92 -31.37 7.93 -3.59
N ILE A 93 -30.14 7.83 -4.09
CA ILE A 93 -29.44 8.96 -4.70
C ILE A 93 -29.95 9.11 -6.13
N ASP A 94 -30.61 10.24 -6.41
CA ASP A 94 -31.00 10.61 -7.77
C ASP A 94 -29.75 11.12 -8.52
N ALA A 95 -29.16 10.26 -9.36
CA ALA A 95 -27.98 10.54 -10.15
C ALA A 95 -28.25 10.19 -11.61
N LYS A 96 -27.81 11.06 -12.53
CA LYS A 96 -27.89 10.78 -13.97
C LYS A 96 -26.96 9.63 -14.35
N GLU A 97 -27.19 9.02 -15.52
CA GLU A 97 -26.34 7.93 -16.05
C GLU A 97 -24.86 8.36 -16.18
N GLU A 98 -24.60 9.64 -16.42
CA GLU A 98 -23.26 10.20 -16.51
C GLU A 98 -22.61 10.46 -15.14
N GLU A 99 -23.40 10.51 -14.07
CA GLU A 99 -22.99 10.86 -12.72
C GLU A 99 -22.62 9.63 -11.90
N GLY A 100 -21.93 9.85 -10.78
CA GLY A 100 -21.48 8.78 -9.92
C GLY A 100 -20.69 9.29 -8.73
N LEU A 101 -20.47 8.41 -7.75
CA LEU A 101 -19.68 8.75 -6.57
C LEU A 101 -18.20 8.71 -6.90
N VAL A 102 -17.53 9.84 -6.68
CA VAL A 102 -16.10 10.00 -6.98
C VAL A 102 -15.26 9.91 -5.72
N GLU A 103 -14.30 9.00 -5.73
CA GLU A 103 -13.24 8.89 -4.74
C GLU A 103 -11.91 9.30 -5.37
N THR A 104 -11.08 9.97 -4.58
CA THR A 104 -9.84 10.59 -5.05
C THR A 104 -8.66 10.05 -4.29
N THR A 105 -7.68 9.53 -5.01
CA THR A 105 -6.38 9.15 -4.48
C THR A 105 -5.34 10.10 -5.05
N HIS A 106 -4.58 10.77 -4.19
CA HIS A 106 -3.47 11.62 -4.62
C HIS A 106 -2.20 10.79 -4.78
N PHE A 107 -1.41 11.10 -5.80
CA PHE A 107 -0.11 10.49 -5.98
C PHE A 107 0.92 11.49 -6.52
N ILE A 108 2.18 11.22 -6.21
CA ILE A 108 3.34 11.97 -6.69
C ILE A 108 4.39 10.97 -7.15
N ILE A 109 4.97 11.20 -8.33
CA ILE A 109 6.08 10.41 -8.87
C ILE A 109 7.32 11.31 -8.90
N ASP A 110 8.35 10.91 -8.18
CA ASP A 110 9.70 11.46 -8.27
C ASP A 110 10.49 10.65 -9.28
N TYR A 111 10.90 11.30 -10.36
CA TYR A 111 11.73 10.70 -11.41
C TYR A 111 13.01 11.52 -11.64
N ARG A 112 13.50 12.20 -10.59
CA ARG A 112 14.77 12.96 -10.62
C ARG A 112 16.00 12.06 -10.76
N ARG A 113 15.90 10.82 -10.30
CA ARG A 113 16.98 9.82 -10.21
C ARG A 113 16.64 8.60 -11.07
N ASP A 114 17.58 7.66 -11.19
CA ASP A 114 17.41 6.43 -11.97
C ASP A 114 16.23 5.58 -11.49
N LYS A 115 16.01 5.53 -10.17
CA LYS A 115 14.82 4.89 -9.59
C LYS A 115 13.64 5.85 -9.62
N ILE A 116 12.55 5.42 -10.24
CA ILE A 116 11.28 6.16 -10.25
C ILE A 116 10.49 5.81 -9.00
N ILE A 117 10.31 6.78 -8.11
CA ILE A 117 9.65 6.58 -6.81
C ILE A 117 8.25 7.16 -6.84
N LEU A 118 7.27 6.35 -6.45
CA LEU A 118 5.88 6.74 -6.30
C LEU A 118 5.54 6.88 -4.82
N GLY A 119 5.05 8.05 -4.42
CA GLY A 119 4.25 8.23 -3.21
C GLY A 119 2.77 8.22 -3.56
N ILE A 120 1.98 7.35 -2.94
CA ILE A 120 0.53 7.26 -3.17
C ILE A 120 -0.24 7.28 -1.84
N GLU A 121 -1.28 8.11 -1.79
CA GLU A 121 -2.20 8.17 -0.65
C GLU A 121 -2.87 6.82 -0.40
N TYR A 122 -2.91 6.38 0.86
CA TYR A 122 -3.85 5.36 1.27
C TYR A 122 -5.25 5.96 1.39
N ASN A 123 -6.09 5.70 0.38
CA ASN A 123 -7.53 5.95 0.47
C ASN A 123 -8.26 4.60 0.48
N HIS A 124 -8.98 4.29 1.57
CA HIS A 124 -9.71 3.04 1.73
C HIS A 124 -10.72 2.80 0.59
N TYR A 125 -11.46 3.84 0.20
CA TYR A 125 -12.52 3.80 -0.82
C TYR A 125 -12.02 4.18 -2.22
N GLY A 126 -10.82 4.77 -2.31
CA GLY A 126 -10.22 5.23 -3.55
C GLY A 126 -9.42 4.17 -4.31
N SER A 127 -8.72 4.64 -5.35
CA SER A 127 -7.86 3.80 -6.17
C SER A 127 -6.63 3.33 -5.38
N LYS A 128 -6.21 2.10 -5.62
CA LYS A 128 -4.99 1.48 -5.06
C LYS A 128 -3.83 1.57 -6.07
N ILE A 129 -2.64 1.19 -5.64
CA ILE A 129 -1.45 1.11 -6.51
C ILE A 129 -1.68 0.24 -7.75
N THR A 130 -2.37 -0.90 -7.58
CA THR A 130 -2.70 -1.81 -8.69
C THR A 130 -3.58 -1.15 -9.73
N ASP A 131 -4.56 -0.34 -9.32
CA ASP A 131 -5.38 0.43 -10.24
C ASP A 131 -4.49 1.41 -11.04
N LEU A 132 -3.60 2.15 -10.37
CA LEU A 132 -2.72 3.12 -11.02
C LEU A 132 -1.81 2.47 -12.06
N VAL A 133 -1.16 1.37 -11.70
CA VAL A 133 -0.24 0.66 -12.60
C VAL A 133 -1.00 0.02 -13.76
N ASN A 134 -2.15 -0.60 -13.50
CA ASN A 134 -2.98 -1.17 -14.58
C ASN A 134 -3.50 -0.08 -15.53
N TYR A 135 -3.85 1.09 -15.02
CA TYR A 135 -4.26 2.22 -15.84
C TYR A 135 -3.12 2.66 -16.77
N ILE A 136 -1.94 2.88 -16.19
CA ILE A 136 -0.75 3.30 -16.94
C ILE A 136 -0.37 2.24 -17.98
N GLN A 137 -0.37 0.96 -17.61
CA GLN A 137 -0.12 -0.18 -18.50
C GLN A 137 -1.06 -0.16 -19.71
N ARG A 138 -2.38 -0.10 -19.47
CA ARG A 138 -3.37 -0.16 -20.56
C ARG A 138 -3.24 1.03 -21.52
N ILE A 139 -3.06 2.24 -20.99
CA ILE A 139 -2.86 3.42 -21.83
C ILE A 139 -1.53 3.34 -22.59
N GLY A 140 -0.44 2.97 -21.92
CA GLY A 140 0.88 2.86 -22.54
C GLY A 140 0.91 1.80 -23.66
N VAL A 141 0.37 0.60 -23.41
CA VAL A 141 0.30 -0.47 -24.43
C VAL A 141 -0.62 -0.08 -25.58
N SER A 142 -1.82 0.44 -25.30
CA SER A 142 -2.77 0.84 -26.37
C SER A 142 -2.24 1.98 -27.24
N LYS A 143 -1.28 2.76 -26.74
CA LYS A 143 -0.58 3.82 -27.47
C LYS A 143 0.77 3.38 -28.03
N ASN A 144 1.12 2.11 -27.88
CA ASN A 144 2.40 1.53 -28.31
C ASN A 144 3.62 2.28 -27.74
N ILE A 145 3.53 2.69 -26.47
CA ILE A 145 4.57 3.42 -25.71
C ILE A 145 5.29 2.50 -24.72
N LEU A 146 4.54 1.60 -24.07
CA LEU A 146 5.04 0.68 -23.04
C LEU A 146 4.91 -0.76 -23.49
N GLU A 147 5.91 -1.56 -23.14
CA GLU A 147 5.77 -3.03 -23.09
C GLU A 147 5.13 -3.42 -21.76
N ASN A 148 5.72 -2.99 -20.65
CA ASN A 148 5.16 -3.21 -19.33
C ASN A 148 5.52 -2.13 -18.29
N VAL A 149 4.77 -2.13 -17.19
CA VAL A 149 5.07 -1.39 -15.97
C VAL A 149 4.79 -2.28 -14.76
N GLY A 150 5.75 -2.35 -13.85
CA GLY A 150 5.66 -3.03 -12.57
C GLY A 150 5.83 -2.06 -11.40
N PHE A 151 5.61 -2.57 -10.20
CA PHE A 151 5.88 -1.84 -8.97
C PHE A 151 6.41 -2.78 -7.90
N LYS A 152 7.25 -2.25 -7.00
CA LYS A 152 7.74 -2.93 -5.81
C LYS A 152 7.53 -2.02 -4.62
N PRO A 153 6.93 -2.48 -3.50
CA PRO A 153 6.85 -1.66 -2.29
C PRO A 153 8.26 -1.31 -1.83
N ILE A 154 8.50 -0.04 -1.49
CA ILE A 154 9.70 0.31 -0.75
C ILE A 154 9.43 -0.12 0.67
N VAL A 155 10.31 -0.96 1.22
CA VAL A 155 10.18 -1.45 2.58
C VAL A 155 11.12 -0.69 3.51
N LYS A 156 10.64 -0.34 4.71
CA LYS A 156 11.49 0.12 5.80
C LYS A 156 12.27 -1.12 6.22
N ASP A 157 13.58 -1.08 6.09
CA ASP A 157 14.41 -2.05 6.78
C ASP A 157 14.63 -1.53 8.22
N ASP A 158 13.52 -1.38 8.96
CA ASP A 158 13.52 -0.87 10.35
C ASP A 158 13.13 -1.97 11.34
N LEU A 159 13.50 -3.20 10.99
CA LEU A 159 13.43 -4.39 11.82
C LEU A 159 13.99 -4.17 13.23
N GLN A 160 14.96 -3.25 13.39
CA GLN A 160 15.49 -2.83 14.69
C GLN A 160 14.48 -2.05 15.54
N LYS A 161 13.73 -1.10 14.97
CA LYS A 161 12.65 -0.42 15.71
C LYS A 161 11.47 -1.34 15.93
N LEU A 162 11.14 -2.18 14.93
CA LEU A 162 10.09 -3.19 15.06
C LEU A 162 10.32 -4.06 16.30
N LYS A 163 11.55 -4.55 16.48
CA LYS A 163 11.95 -5.33 17.66
C LYS A 163 11.73 -4.59 18.99
N LYS A 164 11.84 -3.26 19.03
CA LYS A 164 11.69 -2.46 20.25
C LYS A 164 10.24 -2.18 20.62
N ARG A 165 9.35 -2.04 19.63
CA ARG A 165 7.94 -1.66 19.83
C ARG A 165 6.97 -2.84 19.99
N ILE A 166 7.38 -4.04 19.59
CA ILE A 166 6.55 -5.25 19.74
C ILE A 166 6.58 -5.69 21.20
N ASN A 167 5.39 -5.89 21.75
CA ASN A 167 5.21 -6.47 23.07
C ASN A 167 4.53 -7.85 22.94
N ARG A 168 3.46 -8.13 23.69
CA ARG A 168 2.82 -9.44 23.74
C ARG A 168 2.28 -9.89 22.39
N PHE A 169 2.48 -11.17 22.11
CA PHE A 169 2.03 -11.80 20.88
C PHE A 169 0.65 -12.42 21.08
N SER A 170 -0.23 -12.24 20.09
CA SER A 170 -1.52 -12.95 20.00
C SER A 170 -1.51 -14.03 18.93
N GLU A 171 -0.68 -13.86 17.89
CA GLU A 171 -0.56 -14.81 16.79
C GLU A 171 0.82 -14.74 16.14
N PHE A 172 1.34 -15.89 15.72
CA PHE A 172 2.51 -15.99 14.85
C PHE A 172 2.22 -17.00 13.72
N ILE A 173 2.52 -16.63 12.49
CA ILE A 173 2.30 -17.44 11.29
C ILE A 173 3.58 -17.52 10.47
N VAL A 174 4.00 -18.74 10.17
CA VAL A 174 5.11 -19.02 9.26
C VAL A 174 4.71 -20.08 8.23
N LYS A 175 5.00 -19.85 6.95
CA LYS A 175 4.80 -20.81 5.86
C LYS A 175 6.06 -20.90 5.00
N VAL A 176 6.51 -22.12 4.73
CA VAL A 176 7.76 -22.41 3.99
C VAL A 176 7.53 -23.62 3.07
N HIS A 177 8.16 -23.60 1.89
CA HIS A 177 8.24 -24.74 0.96
C HIS A 177 9.35 -25.72 1.38
N LYS A 178 9.18 -27.02 1.14
CA LYS A 178 10.14 -28.07 1.55
C LYS A 178 11.58 -27.80 1.13
N ASP A 179 11.79 -27.28 -0.08
CA ASP A 179 13.13 -26.95 -0.62
C ASP A 179 13.87 -25.85 0.15
N ASN A 180 13.14 -25.08 0.97
CA ASN A 180 13.68 -23.97 1.75
C ASN A 180 13.83 -24.29 3.24
N VAL A 181 13.19 -25.34 3.76
CA VAL A 181 13.12 -25.60 5.21
C VAL A 181 14.49 -25.80 5.86
N SER A 182 15.38 -26.57 5.23
CA SER A 182 16.74 -26.80 5.77
C SER A 182 17.55 -25.52 5.99
N LYS A 183 17.27 -24.46 5.22
CA LYS A 183 17.95 -23.16 5.34
C LYS A 183 17.44 -22.34 6.54
N ILE A 184 16.24 -22.66 7.06
CA ILE A 184 15.64 -21.98 8.22
C ILE A 184 16.37 -22.33 9.51
N LYS A 185 17.02 -23.50 9.59
CA LYS A 185 17.77 -23.95 10.78
C LYS A 185 18.80 -22.93 11.28
N LYS A 186 19.43 -22.21 10.36
CA LYS A 186 20.43 -21.17 10.68
C LYS A 186 19.81 -19.88 11.25
N MET A 187 18.52 -19.69 11.06
CA MET A 187 17.79 -18.51 11.51
C MET A 187 17.14 -18.77 12.87
N ASP A 188 16.45 -19.90 13.00
CA ASP A 188 15.83 -20.33 14.25
C ASP A 188 15.63 -21.85 14.25
N GLU A 189 16.20 -22.53 15.24
CA GLU A 189 16.19 -24.00 15.33
C GLU A 189 14.80 -24.54 15.68
N LYS A 190 14.02 -23.84 16.53
CA LYS A 190 12.71 -24.31 16.99
C LYS A 190 11.69 -24.25 15.86
N ILE A 191 11.67 -23.14 15.12
CA ILE A 191 10.81 -22.99 13.94
C ILE A 191 11.21 -24.00 12.87
N TRP A 192 12.51 -24.18 12.61
CA TRP A 192 12.96 -25.21 11.67
C TRP A 192 12.46 -26.59 12.09
N GLN A 193 12.72 -27.02 13.33
CA GLN A 193 12.34 -28.35 13.81
C GLN A 193 10.84 -28.62 13.66
N ALA A 194 10.00 -27.64 14.00
CA ALA A 194 8.55 -27.77 13.88
C ALA A 194 8.08 -27.87 12.41
N LEU A 195 8.71 -27.12 11.49
CA LEU A 195 8.42 -27.20 10.06
C LEU A 195 8.90 -28.52 9.46
N ASP A 196 10.14 -28.91 9.76
CA ASP A 196 10.82 -30.12 9.28
C ASP A 196 10.04 -31.37 9.67
N THR A 197 9.70 -31.50 10.97
CA THR A 197 8.88 -32.61 11.48
C THR A 197 7.51 -32.66 10.79
N SER A 198 6.92 -31.51 10.49
CA SER A 198 5.61 -31.45 9.80
C SER A 198 5.71 -31.85 8.33
N LEU A 199 6.81 -31.52 7.65
CA LEU A 199 7.01 -31.94 6.26
C LEU A 199 7.29 -33.43 6.16
N ASP A 200 8.17 -33.94 7.02
CA ASP A 200 8.63 -35.33 6.99
C ASP A 200 7.49 -36.31 7.30
N ASN A 201 6.67 -36.01 8.32
CA ASN A 201 5.59 -36.90 8.72
C ASN A 201 4.43 -36.97 7.71
N PHE A 202 4.24 -35.93 6.90
CA PHE A 202 3.07 -35.79 6.03
C PHE A 202 3.43 -35.70 4.54
N ASN A 203 4.71 -35.85 4.17
CA ASN A 203 5.22 -35.74 2.80
C ASN A 203 4.62 -34.57 2.00
N SER A 204 4.56 -33.39 2.64
CA SER A 204 3.90 -32.21 2.09
C SER A 204 4.90 -31.28 1.38
N ASP A 205 4.44 -30.51 0.39
CA ASP A 205 5.31 -29.51 -0.28
C ASP A 205 5.49 -28.23 0.53
N TYR A 206 4.51 -27.91 1.39
CA TYR A 206 4.54 -26.74 2.26
C TYR A 206 4.20 -27.13 3.69
N ALA A 207 4.88 -26.51 4.64
CA ALA A 207 4.49 -26.53 6.05
C ALA A 207 4.07 -25.14 6.48
N THR A 208 2.99 -25.07 7.26
CA THR A 208 2.50 -23.84 7.87
C THR A 208 2.34 -24.06 9.36
N ILE A 209 2.97 -23.21 10.17
CA ILE A 209 2.75 -23.18 11.61
C ILE A 209 1.94 -21.92 11.92
N ILE A 210 0.85 -22.11 12.66
CA ILE A 210 0.01 -21.03 13.19
C ILE A 210 -0.04 -21.21 14.70
N LEU A 211 0.64 -20.33 15.43
CA LEU A 211 0.62 -20.30 16.89
C LEU A 211 -0.31 -19.17 17.34
N LYS A 212 -1.30 -19.51 18.17
CA LYS A 212 -2.22 -18.54 18.78
C LYS A 212 -1.98 -18.51 20.28
N PHE A 213 -1.92 -17.31 20.84
CA PHE A 213 -1.63 -17.09 22.25
C PHE A 213 -2.76 -16.29 22.88
N ASP A 214 -3.17 -16.71 24.08
CA ASP A 214 -4.07 -15.92 24.90
C ASP A 214 -3.30 -14.78 25.58
N TYR A 215 -3.13 -13.68 24.85
CA TYR A 215 -2.44 -12.48 25.31
C TYR A 215 -3.16 -11.74 26.45
N LYS A 216 -4.44 -12.05 26.72
CA LYS A 216 -5.19 -11.47 27.84
C LYS A 216 -4.88 -12.16 29.16
N GLN A 217 -4.65 -13.47 29.11
CA GLN A 217 -4.35 -14.28 30.29
C GLN A 217 -2.84 -14.38 30.57
N ARG A 218 -2.00 -14.27 29.52
CA ARG A 218 -0.55 -14.37 29.64
C ARG A 218 0.08 -12.98 29.68
N THR A 219 0.91 -12.75 30.70
CA THR A 219 1.73 -11.55 30.81
C THR A 219 2.88 -11.53 29.81
N GLU A 220 3.40 -12.70 29.42
CA GLU A 220 4.55 -12.82 28.53
C GLU A 220 4.47 -14.07 27.63
N THR A 221 5.19 -14.02 26.50
CA THR A 221 5.32 -15.14 25.55
C THR A 221 6.80 -15.35 25.15
N PRO A 222 7.70 -15.65 26.10
CA PRO A 222 9.15 -15.56 25.88
C PRO A 222 9.68 -16.55 24.84
N GLN A 223 9.05 -17.71 24.68
CA GLN A 223 9.49 -18.72 23.72
C GLN A 223 9.28 -18.29 22.26
N ILE A 224 8.15 -17.64 21.95
CA ILE A 224 7.90 -17.14 20.59
C ILE A 224 8.64 -15.83 20.34
N GLU A 225 8.74 -14.98 21.35
CA GLU A 225 9.47 -13.72 21.27
C GLU A 225 10.93 -13.94 20.87
N SER A 226 11.63 -14.87 21.55
CA SER A 226 13.00 -15.25 21.18
C SER A 226 13.11 -15.73 19.74
N SER A 227 12.17 -16.57 19.28
CA SER A 227 12.16 -17.11 17.92
C SER A 227 11.94 -16.02 16.87
N VAL A 228 10.98 -15.12 17.10
CA VAL A 228 10.71 -13.96 16.24
C VAL A 228 11.93 -13.03 16.20
N PHE A 229 12.54 -12.75 17.35
CA PHE A 229 13.71 -11.88 17.41
C PHE A 229 14.94 -12.50 16.74
N ASN A 230 15.11 -13.82 16.79
CA ASN A 230 16.15 -14.52 16.02
C ASN A 230 15.97 -14.30 14.52
N LEU A 231 14.74 -14.49 14.00
CA LEU A 231 14.41 -14.22 12.59
C LEU A 231 14.67 -12.76 12.20
N ILE A 232 14.21 -11.81 13.02
CA ILE A 232 14.42 -10.38 12.81
C ILE A 232 15.92 -10.06 12.78
N ASN A 233 16.69 -10.51 13.77
CA ASN A 233 18.14 -10.31 13.86
C ASN A 233 18.85 -10.91 12.62
N TYR A 234 18.40 -12.06 12.15
CA TYR A 234 18.92 -12.69 10.93
C TYR A 234 18.64 -11.82 9.70
N PHE A 235 17.41 -11.35 9.51
CA PHE A 235 17.05 -10.51 8.36
C PHE A 235 17.73 -9.15 8.34
N ILE A 236 18.02 -8.57 9.51
CA ILE A 236 18.81 -7.33 9.62
C ILE A 236 20.20 -7.52 8.98
N LYS A 237 20.80 -8.70 9.16
CA LYS A 237 22.12 -9.03 8.59
C LYS A 237 22.02 -9.61 7.17
N HIS A 238 20.91 -10.27 6.86
CA HIS A 238 20.72 -11.08 5.67
C HIS A 238 19.34 -10.83 5.06
N GLN A 239 19.11 -9.64 4.51
CA GLN A 239 17.81 -9.25 3.93
C GLN A 239 17.27 -10.26 2.91
N LYS A 240 18.15 -10.88 2.10
CA LYS A 240 17.76 -11.91 1.14
C LYS A 240 17.09 -13.11 1.82
N GLY A 241 17.41 -13.46 3.06
CA GLY A 241 16.81 -14.59 3.77
C GLY A 241 15.28 -14.60 3.80
N LYS A 242 14.62 -13.43 3.63
CA LYS A 242 13.16 -13.32 3.54
C LYS A 242 12.55 -14.14 2.39
N TYR A 243 13.26 -14.38 1.27
CA TYR A 243 12.72 -15.17 0.13
C TYR A 243 12.43 -16.64 0.49
N LEU A 244 13.00 -17.13 1.58
CA LEU A 244 12.82 -18.51 2.02
C LEU A 244 11.41 -18.77 2.55
N PHE A 245 10.69 -17.72 2.89
CA PHE A 245 9.36 -17.77 3.47
C PHE A 245 8.30 -17.40 2.43
N ASN A 246 7.22 -18.19 2.39
CA ASN A 246 6.02 -17.86 1.64
C ASN A 246 5.07 -16.96 2.44
N LYS A 247 5.12 -17.06 3.78
CA LYS A 247 4.41 -16.19 4.71
C LYS A 247 5.21 -16.10 5.99
N LEU A 248 5.39 -14.89 6.51
CA LEU A 248 5.96 -14.69 7.84
C LEU A 248 5.33 -13.44 8.45
N SER A 249 4.38 -13.64 9.34
CA SER A 249 3.61 -12.56 9.93
C SER A 249 3.29 -12.84 11.39
N MET A 250 3.03 -11.81 12.16
CA MET A 250 2.61 -11.90 13.55
C MET A 250 1.54 -10.87 13.85
N ARG A 251 0.74 -11.13 14.88
CA ARG A 251 -0.16 -10.17 15.48
C ARG A 251 0.25 -9.93 16.91
N ALA A 252 0.68 -8.72 17.24
CA ALA A 252 1.24 -8.39 18.55
C ALA A 252 0.84 -6.98 18.99
N GLU A 253 1.00 -6.71 20.28
CA GLU A 253 0.81 -5.37 20.83
C GLU A 253 1.90 -4.42 20.30
N ASP A 254 1.48 -3.22 19.89
CA ASP A 254 2.35 -2.18 19.38
C ASP A 254 2.43 -1.00 20.35
N GLU A 255 3.60 -0.79 20.96
CA GLU A 255 3.83 0.29 21.92
C GLU A 255 3.52 1.67 21.31
N GLU A 256 3.81 1.88 20.02
CA GLU A 256 3.53 3.14 19.32
C GLU A 256 2.02 3.39 19.09
N GLN A 257 1.18 2.35 19.22
CA GLN A 257 -0.27 2.42 19.05
C GLN A 257 -0.99 2.13 20.38
N ASN A 258 -0.43 2.60 21.51
CA ASN A 258 -1.02 2.38 22.85
C ASN A 258 -1.25 0.89 23.17
N ASN A 259 -0.34 0.02 22.74
CA ASN A 259 -0.42 -1.43 22.91
C ASN A 259 -1.66 -2.08 22.27
N LEU A 260 -2.21 -1.47 21.21
CA LEU A 260 -3.23 -2.13 20.39
C LEU A 260 -2.61 -3.29 19.60
N LEU A 261 -3.42 -4.34 19.37
CA LEU A 261 -3.01 -5.49 18.57
C LEU A 261 -2.95 -5.14 17.08
N GLU A 262 -1.75 -5.12 16.52
CA GLU A 262 -1.48 -4.85 15.12
C GLU A 262 -0.94 -6.08 14.39
N ASN A 263 -1.16 -6.12 13.07
CA ASN A 263 -0.61 -7.14 12.21
C ASN A 263 0.71 -6.66 11.61
N PHE A 264 1.76 -7.46 11.81
CA PHE A 264 3.10 -7.21 11.28
C PHE A 264 3.44 -8.30 10.26
N ASP A 265 3.69 -7.90 9.03
CA ASP A 265 4.22 -8.77 7.99
C ASP A 265 5.75 -8.57 7.93
N LEU A 266 6.51 -9.57 8.39
CA LEU A 266 7.96 -9.52 8.42
C LEU A 266 8.59 -9.63 7.02
N LEU A 267 7.80 -10.03 6.01
CA LEU A 267 8.22 -10.03 4.61
C LEU A 267 7.99 -8.67 3.95
N ILE A 268 7.04 -7.88 4.46
CA ILE A 268 6.58 -6.63 3.82
C ILE A 268 6.34 -5.52 4.86
N GLU A 269 7.40 -4.91 5.37
CA GLU A 269 7.28 -3.68 6.16
C GLU A 269 7.33 -2.46 5.23
N LYS A 270 6.20 -2.01 4.67
CA LYS A 270 6.19 -0.89 3.71
C LYS A 270 6.63 0.42 4.36
N VAL A 271 7.52 1.17 3.71
CA VAL A 271 7.75 2.57 4.08
C VAL A 271 6.46 3.33 3.86
N ASN A 272 6.02 4.02 4.90
CA ASN A 272 4.97 5.00 4.81
C ASN A 272 5.30 6.27 5.60
N SER A 273 4.62 7.36 5.25
CA SER A 273 4.63 8.62 5.99
C SER A 273 3.22 8.96 6.45
N GLU A 274 3.08 9.47 7.67
CA GLU A 274 1.84 10.09 8.15
C GLU A 274 1.88 11.60 8.00
N ILE A 275 0.92 12.16 7.26
CA ILE A 275 0.78 13.61 7.08
C ILE A 275 -0.59 14.09 7.56
N LYS A 276 -0.64 15.29 8.15
CA LYS A 276 -1.89 15.96 8.53
C LYS A 276 -2.29 16.91 7.42
N VAL A 277 -3.38 16.66 6.72
CA VAL A 277 -3.83 17.42 5.53
C VAL A 277 -5.20 18.05 5.70
N GLN A 278 -5.48 19.09 4.94
CA GLN A 278 -6.76 19.79 4.96
C GLN A 278 -7.83 19.00 4.20
N ARG A 279 -9.03 18.91 4.79
CA ARG A 279 -10.21 18.29 4.21
C ARG A 279 -11.31 19.33 4.05
N LYS A 280 -12.05 19.25 2.93
CA LYS A 280 -13.23 20.09 2.73
C LYS A 280 -14.30 19.82 3.80
N PRO A 281 -14.99 20.85 4.33
CA PRO A 281 -16.11 20.63 5.24
C PRO A 281 -17.16 19.72 4.60
N LYS A 282 -17.75 18.80 5.38
CA LYS A 282 -18.79 17.82 4.97
C LYS A 282 -18.38 16.74 3.95
N TYR A 283 -17.27 16.87 3.23
CA TYR A 283 -16.84 15.91 2.21
C TYR A 283 -15.60 15.12 2.64
N ARG A 284 -15.45 13.90 2.12
CA ARG A 284 -14.19 13.11 2.27
C ARG A 284 -13.03 13.69 1.45
N THR A 285 -13.32 14.60 0.53
CA THR A 285 -12.36 15.22 -0.40
C THR A 285 -11.33 16.07 0.35
N LEU A 286 -10.05 15.82 0.06
CA LEU A 286 -8.92 16.61 0.54
C LEU A 286 -8.68 17.86 -0.31
N VAL A 287 -8.01 18.85 0.27
CA VAL A 287 -7.45 19.98 -0.46
C VAL A 287 -6.17 19.51 -1.15
N SER A 288 -6.22 19.34 -2.48
CA SER A 288 -5.13 18.72 -3.24
C SER A 288 -3.81 19.48 -3.17
N GLU A 289 -3.86 20.81 -3.11
CA GLU A 289 -2.65 21.64 -2.99
C GLU A 289 -1.88 21.35 -1.69
N ASP A 290 -2.58 21.41 -0.55
CA ASP A 290 -2.04 21.08 0.77
C ASP A 290 -1.55 19.61 0.84
N MET A 291 -2.26 18.69 0.19
CA MET A 291 -1.84 17.28 0.07
C MET A 291 -0.53 17.15 -0.71
N PHE A 292 -0.44 17.74 -1.91
CA PHE A 292 0.74 17.64 -2.76
C PHE A 292 1.95 18.36 -2.16
N GLU A 293 1.75 19.50 -1.49
CA GLU A 293 2.82 20.20 -0.76
C GLU A 293 3.45 19.27 0.28
N LYS A 294 2.62 18.62 1.11
CA LYS A 294 3.08 17.71 2.17
C LYS A 294 3.70 16.43 1.61
N MET A 295 3.11 15.83 0.58
CA MET A 295 3.71 14.68 -0.09
C MET A 295 5.08 15.01 -0.70
N THR A 296 5.24 16.21 -1.28
CA THR A 296 6.53 16.67 -1.82
C THR A 296 7.56 16.85 -0.71
N ARG A 297 7.15 17.43 0.42
CA ARG A 297 8.02 17.58 1.60
C ARG A 297 8.50 16.24 2.14
N GLU A 298 7.60 15.28 2.30
CA GLU A 298 7.94 13.93 2.74
C GLU A 298 8.91 13.25 1.77
N LEU A 299 8.63 13.28 0.45
CA LEU A 299 9.52 12.69 -0.54
C LEU A 299 10.92 13.31 -0.56
N ASN A 300 11.03 14.62 -0.34
CA ASN A 300 12.33 15.28 -0.22
C ASN A 300 13.08 14.91 1.07
N GLY A 301 12.36 14.66 2.16
CA GLY A 301 12.94 14.22 3.43
C GLY A 301 13.36 12.74 3.42
N THR A 302 12.72 11.92 2.59
CA THR A 302 13.06 10.50 2.45
C THR A 302 14.30 10.31 1.57
N ASN A 303 15.34 9.67 2.11
CA ASN A 303 16.56 9.37 1.37
C ASN A 303 16.41 8.01 0.63
N PHE A 304 15.45 7.92 -0.29
CA PHE A 304 15.30 6.77 -1.20
C PHE A 304 16.44 6.81 -2.24
N ARG A 305 17.65 6.42 -1.82
CA ARG A 305 18.81 6.20 -2.69
C ARG A 305 18.80 4.78 -3.24
#